data_AF-A0A4T0JKM7-F1
#
_entry.id   AF-A0A4T0JKM7-F1
#
_cell.length_a   1.000
_cell.length_b   1.000
_cell.length_c   1.000
_cell.angle_alpha   90.00
_cell.angle_beta   90.00
_cell.angle_gamma   90.00
#
_symmetry.space_group_name_H-M   'P 1'
#
loop_
_entity.id
_entity.type
_entity.pdbx_description
1 polymer ?
#
loop_
_entity_poly.entity_id
_entity_poly.type
_entity_poly.pdbx_seq_one_letter_code
_entity_poly.pdbx_strand_id
1 'polypeptide(L)'
;MKLDPVVVDQLVSGSQSDIRQVINMISTWKLLSSSMNFDQGKELVQQNQKFTIQTPWTVMSNLFSPHMFGATSTSTLGSKADYYFHDHSLIPLFVQENYVKCNPAKARDSNNEKAEFKRMKYASKAADAISDGDLVDSMIHGSQQQWGLMPLHAMNSTVRPASFMYGGFKSFGRDTISFPMWLGQYSKTNKNIRALGEIQAKMRVKVSGDRDEIRQYYYPTLWPRMFNPLTESVPDIDSVINLLDNYMLSKDDFDVMSELGVGDLALEKTVKCIPTKNKTAFTRNYNNRDHPIAFSRGQVIKPSAAQIKAEVPDHEDVLDDEDDNVVDAKEEEDDENDDVTADKLVKQPKKPAASKRGKASASRGKGSK
;
A
#
# COMPACT_ATOMS: atom_id res chain seq x y z
N MET A 1 19.10 -40.70 -20.73
CA MET A 1 20.25 -39.90 -21.23
C MET A 1 21.43 -40.24 -20.34
N LYS A 2 22.63 -40.51 -20.88
CA LYS A 2 23.82 -40.66 -20.04
C LYS A 2 24.50 -39.30 -19.96
N LEU A 3 24.56 -38.73 -18.77
CA LEU A 3 25.23 -37.46 -18.49
C LEU A 3 26.45 -37.75 -17.63
N ASP A 4 27.56 -37.10 -17.95
CA ASP A 4 28.75 -37.14 -17.12
C ASP A 4 28.47 -36.42 -15.78
N PRO A 5 28.82 -36.99 -14.62
CA PRO A 5 28.66 -36.35 -13.32
C PRO A 5 29.16 -34.91 -13.25
N VAL A 6 30.26 -34.58 -13.94
CA VAL A 6 30.84 -33.22 -13.97
C VAL A 6 29.88 -32.21 -14.61
N VAL A 7 29.15 -32.66 -15.64
CA VAL A 7 28.18 -31.82 -16.34
C VAL A 7 26.92 -31.62 -15.48
N VAL A 8 26.51 -32.65 -14.73
CA VAL A 8 25.39 -32.54 -13.78
C VAL A 8 25.71 -31.55 -12.66
N ASP A 9 26.90 -31.62 -12.06
CA ASP A 9 27.32 -30.67 -11.03
C ASP A 9 27.33 -29.22 -11.53
N GLN A 10 27.73 -29.02 -12.79
CA GLN A 10 27.69 -27.70 -13.43
C GLN A 10 26.26 -27.20 -13.65
N LEU A 11 25.34 -28.06 -14.09
CA LEU A 11 23.93 -27.71 -14.21
C LEU A 11 23.32 -27.34 -12.85
N VAL A 12 23.63 -28.12 -11.81
CA VAL A 12 23.15 -27.87 -10.45
C VAL A 12 23.68 -26.54 -9.91
N SER A 13 24.97 -26.27 -10.09
CA SER A 13 25.58 -24.99 -9.73
C SER A 13 24.99 -23.81 -10.52
N GLY A 14 24.74 -24.02 -11.81
CA GLY A 14 24.18 -23.02 -12.72
C GLY A 14 22.74 -22.63 -12.40
N SER A 15 21.92 -23.59 -11.97
CA SER A 15 20.53 -23.43 -11.57
C SER A 15 20.34 -23.10 -10.08
N GLN A 16 21.41 -22.70 -9.38
CA GLN A 16 21.39 -22.38 -7.94
C GLN A 16 20.74 -23.49 -7.08
N SER A 17 20.94 -24.75 -7.45
CA SER A 17 20.35 -25.93 -6.82
C SER A 17 18.81 -26.05 -6.93
N ASP A 18 18.16 -25.32 -7.85
CA ASP A 18 16.75 -25.55 -8.18
C ASP A 18 16.58 -26.83 -9.00
N ILE A 19 16.03 -27.86 -8.33
CA ILE A 19 15.82 -29.19 -8.93
C ILE A 19 14.84 -29.14 -10.11
N ARG A 20 13.83 -28.26 -10.10
CA ARG A 20 12.86 -28.16 -11.22
C ARG A 20 13.54 -27.59 -12.45
N GLN A 21 14.37 -26.57 -12.27
CA GLN A 21 15.11 -25.95 -13.37
C GLN A 21 16.12 -26.92 -13.99
N VAL A 22 16.85 -27.67 -13.16
CA VAL A 22 17.78 -28.72 -13.63
C VAL A 22 17.03 -29.79 -14.43
N ILE A 23 15.87 -30.26 -13.94
CA ILE A 23 15.03 -31.23 -14.67
C ILE A 23 14.54 -30.66 -16.00
N ASN A 24 14.06 -29.41 -16.02
CA ASN A 24 13.58 -28.75 -17.23
C ASN A 24 14.69 -28.54 -18.27
N MET A 25 15.90 -28.21 -17.84
CA MET A 25 17.06 -28.08 -18.74
C MET A 25 17.43 -29.43 -19.35
N ILE A 26 17.49 -30.49 -18.54
CA ILE A 26 17.81 -31.84 -19.01
C ILE A 26 16.72 -32.38 -19.93
N SER A 27 15.44 -32.15 -19.61
CA SER A 27 14.31 -32.59 -20.44
C SER A 27 14.27 -31.86 -21.78
N THR A 28 14.47 -30.54 -21.78
CA THR A 28 14.55 -29.72 -23.00
C THR A 28 15.75 -30.13 -23.86
N TRP A 29 16.92 -30.34 -23.25
CA TRP A 29 18.10 -30.79 -23.98
C TRP A 29 17.94 -32.20 -24.56
N LYS A 30 17.23 -33.08 -23.86
CA LYS A 30 16.96 -34.44 -24.35
C LYS A 30 16.12 -34.46 -25.64
N LEU A 31 15.31 -33.44 -25.89
CA LEU A 31 14.59 -33.28 -27.16
C LEU A 31 15.53 -32.98 -28.33
N LEU A 32 16.66 -32.32 -28.07
CA LEU A 32 17.63 -31.90 -29.07
C LEU A 32 18.75 -32.92 -29.27
N SER A 33 19.24 -33.54 -28.21
CA SER A 33 20.37 -34.47 -28.25
C SER A 33 20.29 -35.57 -27.19
N SER A 34 20.93 -36.70 -27.47
CA SER A 34 20.99 -37.85 -26.55
C SER A 34 22.22 -37.87 -25.62
N SER A 35 23.15 -36.93 -25.81
CA SER A 35 24.35 -36.71 -24.99
C SER A 35 24.62 -35.21 -24.81
N MET A 36 25.35 -34.85 -23.76
CA MET A 36 25.76 -33.47 -23.49
C MET A 36 27.22 -33.46 -23.03
N ASN A 37 28.05 -32.67 -23.70
CA ASN A 37 29.44 -32.45 -23.33
C ASN A 37 29.55 -31.27 -22.34
N PHE A 38 30.70 -31.13 -21.67
CA PHE A 38 30.94 -30.07 -20.69
C PHE A 38 30.72 -28.65 -21.24
N ASP A 39 31.26 -28.34 -22.42
CA ASP A 39 31.09 -27.01 -23.02
C ASP A 39 29.63 -26.72 -23.39
N GLN A 40 28.90 -27.75 -23.83
CA GLN A 40 27.47 -27.65 -24.13
C GLN A 40 26.64 -27.47 -22.86
N GLY A 41 27.02 -28.14 -21.76
CA GLY A 41 26.41 -27.93 -20.44
C GLY A 41 26.63 -26.49 -19.94
N LYS A 42 27.84 -25.94 -20.15
CA LYS A 42 28.15 -24.54 -19.82
C LYS A 42 27.31 -23.56 -20.62
N GLU A 43 27.19 -23.78 -21.91
CA GLU A 43 26.40 -22.92 -22.80
C GLU A 43 24.90 -23.02 -22.47
N LEU A 44 24.39 -24.23 -22.19
CA LEU A 44 23.01 -24.43 -21.77
C LEU A 44 22.70 -23.71 -20.46
N VAL A 45 23.61 -23.75 -19.47
CA VAL A 45 23.50 -22.97 -18.24
C VAL A 45 23.48 -21.48 -18.52
N GLN A 46 24.38 -20.99 -19.38
CA GLN A 46 24.46 -19.57 -19.70
C GLN A 46 23.21 -19.06 -20.45
N GLN A 47 22.70 -19.87 -21.38
CA GLN A 47 21.45 -19.59 -22.09
C GLN A 47 20.27 -19.62 -21.12
N ASN A 48 20.19 -20.60 -20.22
CA ASN A 48 19.11 -20.70 -19.25
C ASN A 48 19.14 -19.59 -18.18
N GLN A 49 20.34 -19.14 -17.77
CA GLN A 49 20.52 -17.97 -16.90
C GLN A 49 19.98 -16.68 -17.53
N LYS A 50 20.03 -16.53 -18.86
CA LYS A 50 19.40 -15.41 -19.56
C LYS A 50 17.88 -15.39 -19.40
N PHE A 51 17.26 -16.57 -19.33
CA PHE A 51 15.80 -16.73 -19.15
C PHE A 51 15.38 -16.86 -17.69
N THR A 52 16.33 -16.93 -16.76
CA THR A 52 16.03 -16.93 -15.33
C THR A 52 15.67 -15.49 -14.94
N ILE A 53 14.44 -15.28 -14.51
CA ILE A 53 13.98 -13.99 -14.01
C ILE A 53 14.88 -13.60 -12.83
N GLN A 54 15.67 -12.55 -13.01
CA GLN A 54 16.53 -12.04 -11.95
C GLN A 54 15.68 -11.31 -10.93
N THR A 55 15.99 -11.48 -9.64
CA THR A 55 15.31 -10.72 -8.60
C THR A 55 15.59 -9.22 -8.78
N PRO A 56 14.65 -8.33 -8.44
CA PRO A 56 14.86 -6.89 -8.53
C PRO A 56 16.14 -6.40 -7.84
N TRP A 57 16.52 -7.00 -6.70
CA TRP A 57 17.78 -6.72 -6.01
C TRP A 57 19.03 -7.06 -6.83
N THR A 58 18.99 -8.17 -7.57
CA THR A 58 20.09 -8.60 -8.45
C THR A 58 20.20 -7.65 -9.63
N VAL A 59 19.06 -7.31 -10.24
CA VAL A 59 18.98 -6.32 -11.33
C VAL A 59 19.56 -4.99 -10.88
N MET A 60 19.16 -4.48 -9.72
CA MET A 60 19.66 -3.22 -9.18
C MET A 60 21.16 -3.25 -8.88
N SER A 61 21.67 -4.35 -8.32
CA SER A 61 23.10 -4.53 -8.05
C SER A 61 23.93 -4.52 -9.34
N ASN A 62 23.42 -5.19 -10.38
CA ASN A 62 24.06 -5.23 -11.69
C ASN A 62 23.99 -3.85 -12.37
N LEU A 63 22.80 -3.26 -12.45
CA LEU A 63 22.53 -2.01 -13.16
C LEU A 63 23.33 -0.83 -12.59
N PHE A 64 23.42 -0.72 -11.26
CA PHE A 64 24.16 0.36 -10.59
C PHE A 64 25.64 0.03 -10.31
N SER A 65 26.11 -1.14 -10.78
CA SER A 65 27.50 -1.54 -10.66
C SER A 65 28.45 -0.47 -11.23
N PRO A 66 29.62 -0.23 -10.59
CA PRO A 66 30.59 0.77 -11.05
C PRO A 66 31.04 0.59 -12.50
N HIS A 67 30.96 -0.62 -13.04
CA HIS A 67 31.45 -0.96 -14.38
C HIS A 67 30.35 -0.95 -15.44
N MET A 68 29.06 -0.98 -15.06
CA MET A 68 27.94 -1.19 -16.00
C MET A 68 27.90 -0.13 -17.12
N PHE A 69 28.20 1.13 -16.77
CA PHE A 69 28.25 2.26 -17.71
C PHE A 69 29.65 2.88 -17.84
N GLY A 70 30.69 2.15 -17.42
CA GLY A 70 32.08 2.55 -17.62
C GLY A 70 32.54 2.38 -19.07
N ALA A 71 33.66 3.00 -19.43
CA ALA A 71 34.25 2.89 -20.77
C ALA A 71 34.68 1.45 -21.13
N THR A 72 34.92 0.61 -20.12
CA THR A 72 35.30 -0.80 -20.26
C THR A 72 34.10 -1.75 -20.28
N SER A 73 32.87 -1.23 -20.25
CA SER A 73 31.66 -2.05 -20.27
C SER A 73 31.49 -2.75 -21.62
N THR A 74 31.36 -4.08 -21.60
CA THR A 74 31.03 -4.88 -22.79
C THR A 74 29.52 -5.00 -23.01
N SER A 75 28.70 -4.56 -22.05
CA SER A 75 27.24 -4.66 -22.11
C SER A 75 26.66 -3.64 -23.09
N THR A 76 25.96 -4.15 -24.10
CA THR A 76 25.27 -3.32 -25.11
C THR A 76 24.10 -2.55 -24.49
N LEU A 77 23.62 -1.52 -25.18
CA LEU A 77 22.43 -0.77 -24.75
C LEU A 77 21.18 -1.65 -24.67
N GLY A 78 21.00 -2.56 -25.63
CA GLY A 78 19.88 -3.52 -25.62
C GLY A 78 19.92 -4.41 -24.38
N SER A 79 21.07 -5.00 -24.06
CA SER A 79 21.23 -5.83 -22.86
C SER A 79 20.98 -5.08 -21.55
N LYS A 80 21.18 -3.75 -21.54
CA LYS A 80 20.86 -2.91 -20.37
C LYS A 80 19.36 -2.64 -20.26
N ALA A 81 18.67 -2.50 -21.39
CA ALA A 81 17.23 -2.38 -21.43
C ALA A 81 16.54 -3.70 -21.08
N ASP A 82 17.15 -4.85 -21.41
CA ASP A 82 16.62 -6.18 -21.05
C ASP A 82 16.44 -6.33 -19.52
N TYR A 83 17.20 -5.62 -18.69
CA TYR A 83 17.02 -5.62 -17.23
C TYR A 83 15.65 -5.12 -16.77
N TYR A 84 15.06 -4.18 -17.52
CA TYR A 84 13.70 -3.69 -17.24
C TYR A 84 12.66 -4.80 -17.46
N PHE A 85 12.86 -5.63 -18.49
CA PHE A 85 11.90 -6.69 -18.85
C PHE A 85 11.93 -7.92 -17.94
N HIS A 86 12.82 -7.98 -16.95
CA HIS A 86 12.70 -8.99 -15.88
C HIS A 86 11.47 -8.74 -15.01
N ASP A 87 11.12 -7.47 -14.76
CA ASP A 87 9.88 -7.06 -14.09
C ASP A 87 9.60 -5.60 -14.43
N HIS A 88 8.83 -5.39 -15.50
CA HIS A 88 8.56 -4.05 -16.04
C HIS A 88 7.69 -3.18 -15.12
N SER A 89 7.02 -3.80 -14.13
CA SER A 89 6.19 -3.12 -13.13
C SER A 89 7.00 -2.64 -11.93
N LEU A 90 7.97 -3.45 -11.49
CA LEU A 90 8.65 -3.25 -10.21
C LEU A 90 10.04 -2.62 -10.37
N ILE A 91 10.78 -2.94 -11.44
CA ILE A 91 12.13 -2.40 -11.67
C ILE A 91 12.16 -0.86 -11.69
N PRO A 92 11.24 -0.15 -12.40
CA PRO A 92 11.18 1.32 -12.35
C PRO A 92 11.06 1.87 -10.93
N LEU A 93 10.21 1.26 -10.10
CA LEU A 93 10.02 1.66 -8.70
C LEU A 93 11.28 1.42 -7.86
N PHE A 94 11.98 0.31 -8.11
CA PHE A 94 13.27 0.04 -7.46
C PHE A 94 14.34 1.06 -7.85
N VAL A 95 14.37 1.47 -9.12
CA VAL A 95 15.27 2.53 -9.60
C VAL A 95 14.96 3.84 -8.90
N GLN A 96 13.69 4.23 -8.84
CA GLN A 96 13.24 5.48 -8.19
C GLN A 96 13.56 5.52 -6.69
N GLU A 97 13.39 4.41 -5.97
CA GLU A 97 13.64 4.36 -4.52
C GLU A 97 15.14 4.44 -4.19
N ASN A 98 16.01 3.94 -5.09
CA ASN A 98 17.41 3.67 -4.76
C ASN A 98 18.44 4.49 -5.53
N TYR A 99 18.07 5.22 -6.60
CA TYR A 99 19.04 6.01 -7.37
C TYR A 99 19.75 7.07 -6.52
N VAL A 100 19.06 7.65 -5.52
CA VAL A 100 19.63 8.66 -4.59
C VAL A 100 20.66 8.09 -3.61
N LYS A 101 20.59 6.79 -3.33
CA LYS A 101 21.48 6.03 -2.42
C LYS A 101 22.81 5.66 -3.10
N CYS A 102 22.88 5.82 -4.42
CA CYS A 102 24.07 5.50 -5.21
C CYS A 102 25.13 6.59 -5.13
N ASN A 103 26.40 6.19 -5.28
CA ASN A 103 27.52 7.11 -5.40
C ASN A 103 28.05 7.15 -6.85
N PRO A 104 27.67 8.15 -7.66
CA PRO A 104 27.99 8.16 -9.09
C PRO A 104 29.51 8.16 -9.35
N ALA A 105 29.97 7.19 -10.15
CA ALA A 105 31.36 7.07 -10.58
C ALA A 105 31.84 8.34 -11.32
N LYS A 106 30.95 8.97 -12.10
CA LYS A 106 31.20 10.25 -12.80
C LYS A 106 31.37 11.45 -11.88
N ALA A 107 30.89 11.36 -10.64
CA ALA A 107 31.02 12.43 -9.64
C ALA A 107 32.25 12.27 -8.75
N ARG A 108 33.00 11.16 -8.86
CA ARG A 108 34.23 10.95 -8.09
C ARG A 108 35.26 12.01 -8.46
N ASP A 109 35.63 12.83 -7.50
CA ASP A 109 36.61 13.89 -7.63
C ASP A 109 37.46 13.97 -6.35
N SER A 110 38.68 14.49 -6.47
CA SER A 110 39.62 14.71 -5.35
C SER A 110 39.13 15.78 -4.38
N ASN A 111 38.33 16.74 -4.86
CA ASN A 111 37.70 17.77 -4.05
C ASN A 111 36.26 17.36 -3.68
N ASN A 112 36.00 17.22 -2.38
CA ASN A 112 34.73 16.78 -1.82
C ASN A 112 33.54 17.69 -2.20
N GLU A 113 33.71 19.01 -2.20
CA GLU A 113 32.63 19.95 -2.54
C GLU A 113 32.22 19.84 -4.02
N LYS A 114 33.21 19.72 -4.91
CA LYS A 114 32.97 19.53 -6.34
C LYS A 114 32.33 18.17 -6.63
N ALA A 115 32.71 17.14 -5.87
CA ALA A 115 32.12 15.81 -5.97
C ALA A 115 30.63 15.81 -5.58
N GLU A 116 30.27 16.44 -4.47
CA GLU A 116 28.86 16.56 -4.04
C GLU A 116 28.03 17.42 -5.01
N PHE A 117 28.57 18.53 -5.52
CA PHE A 117 27.87 19.32 -6.54
C PHE A 117 27.59 18.50 -7.82
N LYS A 118 28.59 17.74 -8.30
CA LYS A 118 28.42 16.84 -9.45
C LYS A 118 27.40 15.74 -9.15
N ARG A 119 27.43 15.15 -7.96
CA ARG A 119 26.46 14.13 -7.52
C ARG A 119 25.05 14.68 -7.54
N MET A 120 24.82 15.87 -6.98
CA MET A 120 23.51 16.53 -7.02
C MET A 120 23.05 16.81 -8.46
N LYS A 121 23.95 17.27 -9.33
CA LYS A 121 23.66 17.51 -10.75
C LYS A 121 23.24 16.22 -11.49
N TYR A 122 23.90 15.09 -11.22
CA TYR A 122 23.52 13.81 -11.81
C TYR A 122 22.23 13.24 -11.23
N ALA A 123 21.98 13.44 -9.93
CA ALA A 123 20.74 13.05 -9.29
C ALA A 123 19.54 13.83 -9.88
N SER A 124 19.68 15.13 -10.11
CA SER A 124 18.66 15.94 -10.79
C SER A 124 18.38 15.42 -12.21
N LYS A 125 19.41 15.13 -13.01
CA LYS A 125 19.22 14.54 -14.35
C LYS A 125 18.57 13.16 -14.33
N ALA A 126 18.84 12.37 -13.30
CA ALA A 126 18.18 11.08 -13.10
C ALA A 126 16.71 11.26 -12.71
N ALA A 127 16.40 12.25 -11.87
CA ALA A 127 15.03 12.60 -11.52
C ALA A 127 14.23 13.07 -12.74
N ASP A 128 14.81 13.92 -13.60
CA ASP A 128 14.17 14.35 -14.85
C ASP A 128 13.84 13.14 -15.74
N ALA A 129 14.78 12.19 -15.88
CA ALA A 129 14.55 10.98 -16.67
C ALA A 129 13.46 10.07 -16.08
N ILE A 130 13.40 9.93 -14.74
CA ILE A 130 12.32 9.19 -14.06
C ILE A 130 10.98 9.88 -14.30
N SER A 131 10.92 11.21 -14.26
CA SER A 131 9.71 11.98 -14.57
C SER A 131 9.26 11.80 -16.03
N ASP A 132 10.20 11.81 -16.98
CA ASP A 132 9.90 11.48 -18.37
C ASP A 132 9.36 10.04 -18.50
N GLY A 133 9.89 9.11 -17.69
CA GLY A 133 9.45 7.72 -17.61
C GLY A 133 8.02 7.58 -17.11
N ASP A 134 7.64 8.33 -16.08
CA ASP A 134 6.28 8.36 -15.51
C ASP A 134 5.23 8.84 -16.53
N LEU A 135 5.57 9.83 -17.35
CA LEU A 135 4.71 10.26 -18.46
C LEU A 135 4.47 9.13 -19.45
N VAL A 136 5.51 8.37 -19.80
CA VAL A 136 5.37 7.21 -20.70
C VAL A 136 4.58 6.09 -20.04
N ASP A 137 4.79 5.84 -18.75
CA ASP A 137 4.07 4.82 -17.99
C ASP A 137 2.56 5.13 -17.93
N SER A 138 2.19 6.41 -17.76
CA SER A 138 0.78 6.85 -17.81
C SER A 138 0.10 6.61 -19.16
N MET A 139 0.87 6.60 -20.26
CA MET A 139 0.36 6.26 -21.59
C MET A 139 0.29 4.74 -21.80
N ILE A 140 1.15 3.95 -21.16
CA ILE A 140 1.12 2.48 -21.23
C ILE A 140 -0.09 1.94 -20.46
N HIS A 141 -0.31 2.43 -19.24
CA HIS A 141 -1.38 1.99 -18.35
C HIS A 141 -2.65 2.87 -18.42
N GLY A 142 -2.70 3.81 -19.36
CA GLY A 142 -3.85 4.69 -19.58
C GLY A 142 -5.03 3.99 -20.26
N SER A 143 -6.07 4.77 -20.59
CA SER A 143 -7.29 4.26 -21.24
C SER A 143 -7.03 3.58 -22.59
N GLN A 144 -5.98 4.02 -23.31
CA GLN A 144 -5.46 3.32 -24.48
C GLN A 144 -4.15 2.66 -24.11
N GLN A 145 -4.13 1.33 -23.97
CA GLN A 145 -2.93 0.62 -23.57
C GLN A 145 -1.88 0.59 -24.69
N GLN A 146 -0.84 1.42 -24.57
CA GLN A 146 0.21 1.57 -25.58
C GLN A 146 1.48 0.76 -25.24
N TRP A 147 1.36 -0.57 -25.20
CA TRP A 147 2.47 -1.51 -24.91
C TRP A 147 3.70 -1.34 -25.82
N GLY A 148 3.54 -0.77 -27.02
CA GLY A 148 4.66 -0.44 -27.92
C GLY A 148 5.66 0.59 -27.35
N LEU A 149 5.28 1.33 -26.31
CA LEU A 149 6.13 2.30 -25.62
C LEU A 149 7.02 1.68 -24.53
N MET A 150 6.87 0.39 -24.21
CA MET A 150 7.70 -0.27 -23.18
C MET A 150 9.22 -0.10 -23.39
N PRO A 151 9.78 -0.20 -24.61
CA PRO A 151 11.21 0.04 -24.81
C PRO A 151 11.63 1.49 -24.50
N LEU A 152 10.75 2.47 -24.78
CA LEU A 152 10.99 3.87 -24.42
C LEU A 152 10.94 4.06 -22.90
N HIS A 153 9.96 3.43 -22.24
CA HIS A 153 9.86 3.45 -20.79
C HIS A 153 11.11 2.83 -20.14
N ALA A 154 11.56 1.67 -20.61
CA ALA A 154 12.81 1.02 -20.15
C ALA A 154 14.01 1.96 -20.21
N MET A 155 14.13 2.77 -21.28
CA MET A 155 15.20 3.74 -21.41
C MET A 155 15.07 4.88 -20.39
N ASN A 156 13.89 5.47 -20.24
CA ASN A 156 13.70 6.64 -19.39
C ASN A 156 13.61 6.32 -17.90
N SER A 157 12.95 5.24 -17.50
CA SER A 157 12.77 4.88 -16.09
C SER A 157 13.92 4.07 -15.51
N THR A 158 14.66 3.31 -16.33
CA THR A 158 15.67 2.36 -15.84
C THR A 158 17.08 2.70 -16.33
N VAL A 159 17.32 2.67 -17.64
CA VAL A 159 18.69 2.76 -18.20
C VAL A 159 19.29 4.16 -18.06
N ARG A 160 18.54 5.21 -18.40
CA ARG A 160 19.01 6.60 -18.37
C ARG A 160 19.29 7.09 -16.94
N PRO A 161 18.41 6.87 -15.93
CA PRO A 161 18.71 7.20 -14.54
C PRO A 161 19.94 6.47 -14.01
N ALA A 162 20.04 5.16 -14.31
CA ALA A 162 21.21 4.37 -13.91
C ALA A 162 22.50 4.86 -14.58
N SER A 163 22.47 5.29 -15.83
CA SER A 163 23.65 5.81 -16.54
C SER A 163 24.25 7.08 -15.92
N PHE A 164 23.44 7.86 -15.19
CA PHE A 164 23.87 9.03 -14.44
C PHE A 164 24.38 8.66 -13.04
N MET A 165 23.76 7.68 -12.41
CA MET A 165 23.97 7.36 -10.99
C MET A 165 24.77 6.07 -10.72
N TYR A 166 25.23 5.35 -11.74
CA TYR A 166 26.07 4.15 -11.57
C TYR A 166 27.36 4.45 -10.83
N GLY A 167 27.88 3.49 -10.06
CA GLY A 167 29.06 3.70 -9.22
C GLY A 167 29.05 2.94 -7.90
N GLY A 168 28.02 2.10 -7.70
CA GLY A 168 27.78 1.31 -6.50
C GLY A 168 26.92 2.04 -5.48
N PHE A 169 26.29 1.26 -4.62
CA PHE A 169 25.64 1.74 -3.39
C PHE A 169 26.72 2.08 -2.35
N LYS A 170 26.46 3.06 -1.48
CA LYS A 170 27.43 3.46 -0.45
C LYS A 170 27.68 2.28 0.50
N SER A 171 28.93 1.78 0.54
CA SER A 171 29.31 0.55 1.24
C SER A 171 29.52 0.69 2.77
N PHE A 172 29.00 1.73 3.43
CA PHE A 172 29.15 1.89 4.88
C PHE A 172 27.84 2.35 5.54
N GLY A 173 27.09 1.37 6.04
CA GLY A 173 25.87 1.55 6.85
C GLY A 173 24.57 1.68 6.04
N ARG A 174 23.48 1.12 6.59
CA ARG A 174 22.01 1.21 6.30
C ARG A 174 21.46 1.40 4.87
N ASP A 175 22.22 1.87 3.89
CA ASP A 175 21.80 2.19 2.53
C ASP A 175 22.02 1.00 1.58
N THR A 176 21.48 -0.16 1.96
CA THR A 176 21.31 -1.28 1.04
C THR A 176 20.14 -1.02 0.10
N ILE A 177 20.07 -1.77 -1.01
CA ILE A 177 18.92 -1.74 -1.92
C ILE A 177 17.65 -1.99 -1.11
N SER A 178 16.79 -0.98 -1.05
CA SER A 178 15.53 -1.02 -0.31
C SER A 178 14.38 -1.32 -1.27
N PHE A 179 13.36 -2.00 -0.74
CA PHE A 179 12.12 -2.18 -1.48
C PHE A 179 11.40 -0.83 -1.66
N PRO A 180 10.73 -0.58 -2.80
CA PRO A 180 10.00 0.66 -3.05
C PRO A 180 8.93 0.95 -2.01
N MET A 181 9.01 2.09 -1.34
CA MET A 181 7.99 2.48 -0.37
C MET A 181 6.70 3.00 -1.03
N TRP A 182 6.78 3.35 -2.33
CA TRP A 182 5.67 3.94 -3.08
C TRP A 182 4.39 3.11 -3.02
N LEU A 183 4.48 1.77 -3.16
CA LEU A 183 3.32 0.87 -3.11
C LEU A 183 2.56 0.98 -1.78
N GLY A 184 3.29 0.99 -0.66
CA GLY A 184 2.69 1.17 0.67
C GLY A 184 2.11 2.56 0.86
N GLN A 185 2.76 3.59 0.32
CA GLN A 185 2.30 4.97 0.41
C GLN A 185 1.08 5.24 -0.46
N TYR A 186 0.99 4.63 -1.63
CA TYR A 186 -0.16 4.69 -2.53
C TYR A 186 -1.39 4.10 -1.86
N SER A 187 -1.29 2.91 -1.28
CA SER A 187 -2.37 2.28 -0.51
C SER A 187 -2.82 3.13 0.69
N LYS A 188 -1.89 3.72 1.44
CA LYS A 188 -2.22 4.64 2.53
C LYS A 188 -2.94 5.89 2.03
N THR A 189 -2.51 6.43 0.91
CA THR A 189 -3.14 7.61 0.27
C THR A 189 -4.58 7.29 -0.11
N ASN A 190 -4.84 6.15 -0.76
CA ASN A 190 -6.18 5.73 -1.15
C ASN A 190 -7.10 5.44 0.05
N LYS A 191 -6.56 4.87 1.14
CA LYS A 191 -7.31 4.72 2.41
C LYS A 191 -7.71 6.09 2.95
N ASN A 192 -6.77 7.04 3.00
CA ASN A 192 -6.99 8.36 3.56
C ASN A 192 -7.93 9.22 2.70
N ILE A 193 -7.88 9.09 1.37
CA ILE A 193 -8.80 9.74 0.44
C ILE A 193 -10.25 9.27 0.70
N ARG A 194 -10.45 7.96 0.87
CA ARG A 194 -11.77 7.39 1.20
C ARG A 194 -12.29 7.91 2.53
N ALA A 195 -11.45 7.85 3.57
CA ALA A 195 -11.78 8.38 4.90
C ALA A 195 -12.18 9.87 4.85
N LEU A 196 -11.46 10.67 4.09
CA LEU A 196 -11.76 12.09 3.91
C LEU A 196 -13.06 12.31 3.12
N GLY A 197 -13.37 11.46 2.15
CA GLY A 197 -14.65 11.47 1.43
C GLY A 197 -15.85 11.16 2.35
N GLU A 198 -15.71 10.18 3.24
CA GLU A 198 -16.74 9.87 4.24
C GLU A 198 -16.99 11.04 5.21
N ILE A 199 -15.92 11.68 5.67
CA ILE A 199 -15.99 12.89 6.51
C ILE A 199 -16.67 14.03 5.74
N GLN A 200 -16.27 14.25 4.48
CA GLN A 200 -16.85 15.29 3.63
C GLN A 200 -18.36 15.08 3.44
N ALA A 201 -18.78 13.84 3.17
CA ALA A 201 -20.19 13.52 2.98
C ALA A 201 -21.03 13.91 4.20
N LYS A 202 -20.53 13.62 5.42
CA LYS A 202 -21.20 13.99 6.68
C LYS A 202 -21.23 15.50 6.91
N MET A 203 -20.11 16.18 6.64
CA MET A 203 -19.99 17.63 6.82
C MET A 203 -20.80 18.43 5.79
N ARG A 204 -21.22 17.82 4.67
CA ARG A 204 -21.88 18.48 3.54
C ARG A 204 -23.13 19.28 3.90
N VAL A 205 -23.84 18.90 4.97
CA VAL A 205 -25.02 19.64 5.46
C VAL A 205 -24.66 21.03 6.00
N LYS A 206 -23.41 21.21 6.43
CA LYS A 206 -22.93 22.40 7.15
C LYS A 206 -21.79 23.11 6.43
N VAL A 207 -21.15 22.42 5.49
CA VAL A 207 -19.95 22.87 4.80
C VAL A 207 -20.14 22.66 3.30
N SER A 208 -19.83 23.69 2.52
CA SER A 208 -19.91 23.66 1.05
C SER A 208 -18.65 23.13 0.37
N GLY A 209 -17.59 22.88 1.14
CA GLY A 209 -16.28 22.54 0.60
C GLY A 209 -16.19 21.13 0.01
N ASP A 210 -15.40 21.01 -1.04
CA ASP A 210 -15.01 19.70 -1.58
C ASP A 210 -14.06 18.96 -0.63
N ARG A 211 -13.87 17.66 -0.86
CA ARG A 211 -12.95 16.79 -0.09
C ARG A 211 -11.58 17.45 0.10
N ASP A 212 -11.02 18.00 -0.97
CA ASP A 212 -9.68 18.59 -0.95
C ASP A 212 -9.66 19.95 -0.22
N GLU A 213 -10.74 20.73 -0.30
CA GLU A 213 -10.89 21.99 0.43
C GLU A 213 -11.07 21.74 1.94
N ILE A 214 -11.83 20.71 2.31
CA ILE A 214 -11.96 20.28 3.71
C ILE A 214 -10.58 19.94 4.26
N ARG A 215 -9.77 19.21 3.50
CA ARG A 215 -8.41 18.86 3.91
C ARG A 215 -7.48 20.07 4.04
N GLN A 216 -7.53 21.00 3.10
CA GLN A 216 -6.59 22.11 3.04
C GLN A 216 -6.95 23.26 3.98
N TYR A 217 -8.24 23.59 4.13
CA TYR A 217 -8.69 24.80 4.82
C TYR A 217 -9.44 24.52 6.12
N TYR A 218 -10.39 23.59 6.11
CA TYR A 218 -11.22 23.32 7.28
C TYR A 218 -10.43 22.54 8.34
N TYR A 219 -9.71 21.52 7.90
CA TYR A 219 -9.03 20.60 8.80
C TYR A 219 -7.96 21.26 9.68
N PRO A 220 -7.08 22.16 9.17
CA PRO A 220 -6.14 22.89 10.03
C PRO A 220 -6.82 23.79 11.08
N THR A 221 -8.05 24.25 10.79
CA THR A 221 -8.83 25.11 11.69
C THR A 221 -9.61 24.28 12.73
N LEU A 222 -10.15 23.14 12.33
CA LEU A 222 -10.88 22.21 13.19
C LEU A 222 -9.95 21.49 14.16
N TRP A 223 -8.76 21.10 13.70
CA TRP A 223 -7.79 20.34 14.48
C TRP A 223 -7.50 20.92 15.88
N PRO A 224 -7.05 22.18 16.03
CA PRO A 224 -6.76 22.73 17.35
C PRO A 224 -8.02 22.79 18.22
N ARG A 225 -9.19 23.04 17.63
CA ARG A 225 -10.46 23.09 18.38
C ARG A 225 -10.95 21.71 18.82
N MET A 226 -10.57 20.65 18.11
CA MET A 226 -10.91 19.27 18.46
C MET A 226 -9.96 18.68 19.52
N PHE A 227 -8.65 18.88 19.36
CA PHE A 227 -7.64 18.15 20.16
C PHE A 227 -7.00 18.97 21.29
N ASN A 228 -6.83 20.29 21.14
CA ASN A 228 -6.17 21.09 22.18
C ASN A 228 -6.98 21.13 23.48
N PRO A 229 -8.32 21.32 23.46
CA PRO A 229 -9.12 21.35 24.69
C PRO A 229 -9.03 20.06 25.51
N LEU A 230 -8.71 18.93 24.88
CA LEU A 230 -8.54 17.64 25.56
C LEU A 230 -7.15 17.46 26.18
N THR A 231 -6.17 18.24 25.74
CA THR A 231 -4.77 18.17 26.21
C THR A 231 -4.55 19.01 27.47
N GLU A 232 -5.42 19.99 27.72
CA GLU A 232 -5.36 20.87 28.89
C GLU A 232 -5.64 20.14 30.22
N SER A 233 -5.20 20.74 31.33
CA SER A 233 -5.37 20.17 32.68
C SER A 233 -6.84 20.10 33.10
N VAL A 234 -7.65 21.05 32.65
CA VAL A 234 -9.12 21.05 32.81
C VAL A 234 -9.70 20.92 31.40
N PRO A 235 -10.12 19.71 30.99
CA PRO A 235 -10.53 19.50 29.60
C PRO A 235 -11.92 20.06 29.33
N ASP A 236 -12.06 20.87 28.29
CA ASP A 236 -13.36 21.34 27.80
C ASP A 236 -13.97 20.31 26.83
N ILE A 237 -14.49 19.24 27.42
CA ILE A 237 -15.11 18.13 26.69
C ILE A 237 -16.40 18.57 25.97
N ASP A 238 -17.14 19.51 26.56
CA ASP A 238 -18.42 19.92 26.04
C ASP A 238 -18.29 20.74 24.76
N SER A 239 -17.31 21.63 24.69
CA SER A 239 -16.98 22.35 23.45
C SER A 239 -16.61 21.38 22.31
N VAL A 240 -15.81 20.35 22.60
CA VAL A 240 -15.41 19.36 21.58
C VAL A 240 -16.60 18.54 21.09
N ILE A 241 -17.47 18.08 22.00
CA ILE A 241 -18.69 17.34 21.63
C ILE A 241 -19.62 18.23 20.80
N ASN A 242 -19.86 19.48 21.23
CA ASN A 242 -20.70 20.41 20.49
C ASN A 242 -20.12 20.72 19.10
N LEU A 243 -18.79 20.79 18.97
CA LEU A 243 -18.14 20.96 17.68
C LEU A 243 -18.40 19.76 16.76
N LEU A 244 -18.23 18.54 17.26
CA LEU A 244 -18.53 17.31 16.50
C LEU A 244 -19.98 17.29 16.04
N ASP A 245 -20.93 17.55 16.94
CA ASP A 245 -22.36 17.57 16.64
C ASP A 245 -22.72 18.65 15.62
N ASN A 246 -22.11 19.85 15.73
CA ASN A 246 -22.34 20.95 14.80
C ASN A 246 -21.92 20.61 13.37
N TYR A 247 -20.89 19.77 13.19
CA TYR A 247 -20.40 19.31 11.89
C TYR A 247 -20.90 17.90 11.53
N MET A 248 -21.83 17.34 12.32
CA MET A 248 -22.39 16.00 12.13
C MET A 248 -21.33 14.88 12.10
N LEU A 249 -20.23 15.08 12.83
CA LEU A 249 -19.12 14.15 12.94
C LEU A 249 -19.32 13.21 14.11
N SER A 250 -19.05 11.92 13.91
CA SER A 250 -19.10 10.94 14.97
C SER A 250 -17.78 10.84 15.74
N LYS A 251 -17.81 10.14 16.87
CA LYS A 251 -16.59 9.75 17.59
C LYS A 251 -15.64 8.90 16.72
N ASP A 252 -16.16 8.12 15.77
CA ASP A 252 -15.30 7.35 14.86
C ASP A 252 -14.61 8.29 13.86
N ASP A 253 -15.31 9.32 13.39
CA ASP A 253 -14.71 10.36 12.54
C ASP A 253 -13.64 11.14 13.30
N PHE A 254 -13.84 11.42 14.59
CA PHE A 254 -12.82 12.03 15.45
C PHE A 254 -11.52 11.19 15.48
N ASP A 255 -11.63 9.87 15.61
CA ASP A 255 -10.48 8.96 15.61
C ASP A 255 -9.82 8.89 14.22
N VAL A 256 -10.60 8.78 13.15
CA VAL A 256 -10.10 8.79 11.77
C VAL A 256 -9.40 10.11 11.46
N MET A 257 -10.00 11.23 11.86
CA MET A 257 -9.38 12.54 11.75
C MET A 257 -8.05 12.53 12.50
N SER A 258 -7.94 11.95 13.70
CA SER A 258 -6.68 11.89 14.43
C SER A 258 -5.52 11.23 13.65
N GLU A 259 -5.79 10.26 12.78
CA GLU A 259 -4.80 9.59 11.92
C GLU A 259 -4.38 10.42 10.71
N LEU A 260 -5.25 11.33 10.25
CA LEU A 260 -5.01 12.16 9.08
C LEU A 260 -4.02 13.32 9.35
N GLY A 261 -3.61 13.57 10.58
CA GLY A 261 -2.73 14.69 10.94
C GLY A 261 -1.31 14.59 10.36
N VAL A 262 -0.74 15.70 9.87
CA VAL A 262 0.63 15.78 9.30
C VAL A 262 1.42 16.91 9.95
N GLY A 263 2.73 16.75 10.08
CA GLY A 263 3.65 17.79 10.57
C GLY A 263 3.43 18.11 12.04
N ASP A 264 3.05 19.35 12.36
CA ASP A 264 2.74 19.78 13.73
C ASP A 264 1.37 19.29 14.22
N LEU A 265 0.50 18.92 13.28
CA LEU A 265 -0.77 18.27 13.56
C LEU A 265 -0.61 16.74 13.61
N ALA A 266 0.60 16.19 13.59
CA ALA A 266 0.78 14.73 13.61
C ALA A 266 0.26 14.12 14.93
N LEU A 267 -0.31 12.92 14.85
CA LEU A 267 -0.85 12.13 15.97
C LEU A 267 0.07 12.12 17.19
N GLU A 268 1.39 12.03 16.96
CA GLU A 268 2.39 11.95 18.04
C GLU A 268 2.54 13.22 18.85
N LYS A 269 2.31 14.37 18.23
CA LYS A 269 2.49 15.69 18.84
C LYS A 269 1.24 16.21 19.53
N THR A 270 0.06 15.66 19.22
CA THR A 270 -1.22 16.15 19.73
C THR A 270 -2.01 15.04 20.41
N VAL A 271 -2.44 14.03 19.68
CA VAL A 271 -3.37 13.00 20.17
C VAL A 271 -2.71 12.09 21.20
N LYS A 272 -1.41 11.81 21.09
CA LYS A 272 -0.63 11.10 22.12
C LYS A 272 -0.40 11.95 23.38
N CYS A 273 -0.46 13.28 23.29
CA CYS A 273 -0.30 14.17 24.43
C CYS A 273 -1.56 14.27 25.31
N ILE A 274 -2.74 13.91 24.78
CA ILE A 274 -3.99 13.87 25.54
C ILE A 274 -3.89 12.81 26.66
N PRO A 275 -4.02 13.19 27.94
CA PRO A 275 -3.98 12.25 29.05
C PRO A 275 -5.05 11.15 28.93
N THR A 276 -4.72 9.91 29.27
CA THR A 276 -5.66 8.77 29.23
C THR A 276 -6.95 9.05 30.01
N LYS A 277 -6.83 9.76 31.15
CA LYS A 277 -7.98 10.20 31.95
C LYS A 277 -8.95 11.07 31.14
N ASN A 278 -8.43 12.00 30.34
CA ASN A 278 -9.23 12.92 29.53
C ASN A 278 -9.88 12.18 28.36
N LYS A 279 -9.18 11.25 27.71
CA LYS A 279 -9.76 10.37 26.65
C LYS A 279 -10.94 9.56 27.18
N THR A 280 -10.77 8.92 28.34
CA THR A 280 -11.84 8.12 28.96
C THR A 280 -13.04 8.99 29.36
N ALA A 281 -12.78 10.19 29.89
CA ALA A 281 -13.84 11.13 30.23
C ALA A 281 -14.60 11.62 28.99
N PHE A 282 -13.90 11.95 27.90
CA PHE A 282 -14.49 12.32 26.61
C PHE A 282 -15.42 11.22 26.08
N THR A 283 -14.91 9.98 25.95
CA THR A 283 -15.70 8.85 25.45
C THR A 283 -16.93 8.57 26.32
N ARG A 284 -16.81 8.68 27.65
CA ARG A 284 -17.94 8.47 28.55
C ARG A 284 -19.01 9.56 28.40
N ASN A 285 -18.60 10.82 28.30
CA ASN A 285 -19.54 11.95 28.15
C ASN A 285 -20.21 11.95 26.78
N TYR A 286 -19.48 11.61 25.71
CA TYR A 286 -20.04 11.41 24.37
C TYR A 286 -21.14 10.32 24.42
N ASN A 287 -20.83 9.11 24.88
CA ASN A 287 -21.80 8.00 24.91
C ASN A 287 -23.04 8.21 25.83
N ASN A 288 -23.03 9.24 26.67
CA ASN A 288 -24.13 9.61 27.56
C ASN A 288 -25.05 10.69 26.96
N ARG A 289 -24.71 11.25 25.80
CA ARG A 289 -25.51 12.25 25.08
C ARG A 289 -26.08 11.66 23.80
N ASP A 290 -27.16 12.28 23.34
CA ASP A 290 -27.69 12.02 22.01
C ASP A 290 -27.01 12.95 21.01
N HIS A 291 -26.60 12.40 19.87
CA HIS A 291 -25.83 13.12 18.85
C HIS A 291 -26.61 13.13 17.53
N PRO A 292 -26.57 14.24 16.77
CA PRO A 292 -27.21 14.32 15.48
C PRO A 292 -26.49 13.44 14.45
N ILE A 293 -27.26 12.80 13.56
CA ILE A 293 -26.74 11.88 12.55
C ILE A 293 -26.98 12.49 11.17
N ALA A 294 -25.92 12.65 10.37
CA ALA A 294 -25.99 13.29 9.05
C ALA A 294 -26.92 12.55 8.06
N PHE A 295 -26.94 11.22 8.12
CA PHE A 295 -27.76 10.36 7.27
C PHE A 295 -28.29 9.20 8.10
N SER A 296 -29.61 9.01 8.13
CA SER A 296 -30.17 7.71 8.47
C SER A 296 -29.70 6.75 7.39
N ARG A 297 -28.97 5.69 7.74
CA ARG A 297 -28.83 4.56 6.81
C ARG A 297 -30.25 4.03 6.62
N GLY A 298 -30.93 4.45 5.54
CA GLY A 298 -32.04 3.67 5.00
C GLY A 298 -31.57 2.23 4.98
N GLN A 299 -32.36 1.33 5.56
CA GLN A 299 -32.01 -0.06 5.79
C GLN A 299 -31.11 -0.56 4.65
N VAL A 300 -29.89 -0.97 4.98
CA VAL A 300 -29.09 -1.75 4.04
C VAL A 300 -29.92 -3.01 3.84
N ILE A 301 -30.69 -3.05 2.75
CA ILE A 301 -31.32 -4.26 2.26
C ILE A 301 -30.15 -5.21 2.06
N LYS A 302 -29.96 -6.13 3.01
CA LYS A 302 -29.06 -7.25 2.80
C LYS A 302 -29.61 -7.92 1.54
N PRO A 303 -28.84 -8.03 0.43
CA PRO A 303 -29.28 -8.88 -0.64
C PRO A 303 -29.47 -10.26 -0.01
N SER A 304 -30.70 -10.77 -0.06
CA SER A 304 -30.98 -12.10 0.44
C SER A 304 -30.03 -13.06 -0.28
N ALA A 305 -29.43 -13.98 0.47
CA ALA A 305 -28.43 -14.91 -0.04
C ALA A 305 -29.03 -16.00 -0.96
N ALA A 306 -30.03 -15.64 -1.77
CA ALA A 306 -30.84 -16.55 -2.56
C ALA A 306 -31.11 -16.01 -3.97
N GLN A 307 -30.12 -15.41 -4.63
CA GLN A 307 -30.08 -15.27 -6.09
C GLN A 307 -28.72 -14.69 -6.51
N ILE A 308 -27.82 -15.56 -6.94
CA ILE A 308 -26.81 -15.45 -8.02
C ILE A 308 -25.97 -16.74 -7.89
N LYS A 309 -26.45 -17.80 -8.53
CA LYS A 309 -25.56 -18.85 -9.06
C LYS A 309 -25.29 -18.42 -10.50
N ALA A 310 -24.19 -17.69 -10.70
CA ALA A 310 -23.55 -17.57 -12.00
C ALA A 310 -22.13 -18.10 -11.82
N GLU A 311 -21.82 -19.13 -12.60
CA GLU A 311 -20.57 -19.86 -12.67
C GLU A 311 -19.45 -18.91 -13.10
N VAL A 312 -18.33 -18.89 -12.37
CA VAL A 312 -17.14 -18.08 -12.66
C VAL A 312 -16.15 -18.94 -13.44
N PRO A 313 -15.85 -18.64 -14.71
CA PRO A 313 -14.62 -19.08 -15.38
C PRO A 313 -13.45 -18.21 -14.89
N ASP A 314 -12.41 -18.90 -14.43
CA ASP A 314 -11.14 -18.36 -13.92
C ASP A 314 -10.40 -17.57 -15.02
N HIS A 315 -10.28 -16.25 -14.83
CA HIS A 315 -9.33 -15.39 -15.52
C HIS A 315 -8.90 -14.26 -14.57
N GLU A 316 -7.76 -14.45 -13.91
CA GLU A 316 -6.95 -13.37 -13.32
C GLU A 316 -6.48 -12.44 -14.45
N ASP A 317 -7.16 -11.31 -14.63
CA ASP A 317 -6.65 -10.03 -15.18
C ASP A 317 -7.83 -9.09 -15.52
N VAL A 318 -8.52 -8.55 -14.51
CA VAL A 318 -9.32 -7.33 -14.68
C VAL A 318 -9.15 -6.46 -13.43
N LEU A 319 -8.55 -5.30 -13.64
CA LEU A 319 -8.50 -4.19 -12.70
C LEU A 319 -9.94 -3.66 -12.52
N ASP A 320 -10.42 -3.58 -11.27
CA ASP A 320 -11.73 -3.00 -10.93
C ASP A 320 -11.76 -1.50 -11.30
N ASP A 321 -12.31 -1.21 -12.48
CA ASP A 321 -12.92 0.06 -12.82
C ASP A 321 -14.43 -0.05 -12.54
N GLU A 322 -14.89 0.47 -11.40
CA GLU A 322 -16.33 0.70 -11.16
C GLU A 322 -16.57 2.15 -10.77
N ASP A 323 -16.83 2.97 -11.79
CA ASP A 323 -17.62 4.21 -11.69
C ASP A 323 -18.62 4.22 -12.85
N ASP A 324 -19.86 3.85 -12.55
CA ASP A 324 -21.09 4.44 -13.10
C ASP A 324 -22.28 3.53 -12.72
N ASN A 325 -23.11 3.98 -11.79
CA ASN A 325 -24.52 3.59 -11.82
C ASN A 325 -25.37 4.72 -11.23
N VAL A 326 -25.86 5.53 -12.16
CA VAL A 326 -26.97 6.46 -11.99
C VAL A 326 -28.21 5.63 -11.65
N VAL A 327 -28.69 5.75 -10.42
CA VAL A 327 -29.92 5.08 -9.97
C VAL A 327 -31.14 5.83 -10.50
N ASP A 328 -31.84 5.21 -11.44
CA ASP A 328 -33.17 5.63 -11.90
C ASP A 328 -34.24 5.07 -10.96
N ALA A 329 -35.15 5.95 -10.52
CA ALA A 329 -36.16 5.65 -9.52
C ALA A 329 -37.31 4.84 -10.12
N LYS A 330 -37.72 3.77 -9.44
CA LYS A 330 -39.06 3.20 -9.56
C LYS A 330 -39.67 3.01 -8.18
N GLU A 331 -40.76 3.73 -7.97
CA GLU A 331 -41.75 3.49 -6.92
C GLU A 331 -42.41 2.13 -7.15
N GLU A 332 -42.64 1.34 -6.09
CA GLU A 332 -43.98 0.84 -5.77
C GLU A 332 -44.02 0.08 -4.42
N GLU A 333 -45.04 0.46 -3.66
CA GLU A 333 -45.87 -0.23 -2.66
C GLU A 333 -45.32 -0.67 -1.29
N ASP A 334 -45.95 -0.03 -0.28
CA ASP A 334 -45.96 -0.32 1.15
C ASP A 334 -46.39 -1.77 1.46
N ASP A 335 -45.69 -2.39 2.41
CA ASP A 335 -46.34 -3.33 3.32
C ASP A 335 -45.75 -3.17 4.73
N GLU A 336 -46.60 -2.71 5.65
CA GLU A 336 -46.29 -2.40 7.04
C GLU A 336 -45.91 -3.66 7.82
N ASN A 337 -44.68 -3.69 8.36
CA ASN A 337 -44.40 -4.38 9.63
C ASN A 337 -43.11 -3.83 10.26
N ASP A 338 -43.27 -2.77 11.04
CA ASP A 338 -42.22 -2.14 11.84
C ASP A 338 -41.88 -2.99 13.08
N ASP A 339 -40.86 -3.85 12.97
CA ASP A 339 -40.18 -4.39 14.16
C ASP A 339 -38.91 -3.58 14.46
N VAL A 340 -39.07 -2.61 15.37
CA VAL A 340 -38.05 -1.64 15.83
C VAL A 340 -36.98 -2.29 16.75
N THR A 341 -36.97 -3.61 16.90
CA THR A 341 -36.12 -4.31 17.88
C THR A 341 -34.74 -4.76 17.36
N ALA A 342 -34.47 -4.61 16.06
CA ALA A 342 -33.20 -5.03 15.45
C ALA A 342 -32.20 -3.90 15.19
N ASP A 343 -32.52 -2.65 15.58
CA ASP A 343 -31.62 -1.52 15.38
C ASP A 343 -30.58 -1.42 16.52
N LYS A 344 -29.30 -1.57 16.15
CA LYS A 344 -28.15 -1.44 17.07
C LYS A 344 -27.90 -0.01 17.56
N LEU A 345 -28.59 0.98 17.00
CA LEU A 345 -28.42 2.41 17.32
C LEU A 345 -29.51 2.96 18.24
N VAL A 346 -30.52 2.17 18.62
CA VAL A 346 -31.55 2.57 19.61
C VAL A 346 -31.26 1.92 20.96
N LYS A 347 -30.86 2.73 21.95
CA LYS A 347 -30.70 2.29 23.35
C LYS A 347 -32.08 2.13 23.99
N GLN A 348 -32.50 0.88 24.25
CA GLN A 348 -33.70 0.65 25.07
C GLN A 348 -33.43 0.92 26.56
N PRO A 349 -34.39 1.54 27.29
CA PRO A 349 -34.27 1.72 28.74
C PRO A 349 -34.33 0.37 29.46
N LYS A 350 -33.38 0.13 30.38
CA LYS A 350 -33.34 -1.09 31.20
C LYS A 350 -34.59 -1.18 32.09
N LYS A 351 -35.40 -2.24 31.92
CA LYS A 351 -36.49 -2.59 32.84
C LYS A 351 -35.93 -2.92 34.24
N PRO A 352 -36.60 -2.51 35.33
CA PRO A 352 -36.14 -2.76 36.69
C PRO A 352 -36.27 -4.26 37.03
N ALA A 353 -35.27 -4.79 37.75
CA ALA A 353 -35.19 -6.20 38.11
C ALA A 353 -36.29 -6.61 39.10
N ALA A 354 -37.11 -7.60 38.72
CA ALA A 354 -38.07 -8.23 39.61
C ALA A 354 -37.35 -9.10 40.65
N SER A 355 -37.65 -8.86 41.93
CA SER A 355 -37.14 -9.59 43.09
C SER A 355 -37.49 -11.09 43.04
N LYS A 356 -36.48 -11.97 43.04
CA LYS A 356 -36.69 -13.41 43.25
C LYS A 356 -36.98 -13.70 44.73
N ARG A 357 -38.22 -14.10 44.96
CA ARG A 357 -38.79 -14.63 46.21
C ARG A 357 -38.11 -15.97 46.54
N GLY A 358 -37.57 -16.08 47.76
CA GLY A 358 -36.83 -17.24 48.24
C GLY A 358 -37.69 -18.51 48.38
N LYS A 359 -37.08 -19.67 48.10
CA LYS A 359 -37.65 -20.99 48.33
C LYS A 359 -36.97 -21.59 49.58
N ALA A 360 -37.77 -21.81 50.63
CA ALA A 360 -37.35 -22.39 51.89
C ALA A 360 -37.01 -23.88 51.73
N SER A 361 -35.92 -24.33 52.37
CA SER A 361 -35.55 -25.72 52.57
C SER A 361 -35.91 -26.15 53.99
N ALA A 362 -36.77 -27.17 54.13
CA ALA A 362 -37.10 -27.79 55.41
C ALA A 362 -36.35 -29.12 55.59
N SER A 363 -35.50 -29.14 56.62
CA SER A 363 -35.11 -30.24 57.53
C SER A 363 -34.99 -31.69 57.03
N ARG A 364 -33.81 -32.27 57.25
CA ARG A 364 -33.68 -33.56 57.94
C ARG A 364 -32.33 -33.63 58.67
N GLY A 365 -32.38 -33.76 59.99
CA GLY A 365 -31.21 -33.90 60.86
C GLY A 365 -31.17 -35.25 61.57
N LYS A 366 -30.11 -35.37 62.39
CA LYS A 366 -29.63 -36.50 63.22
C LYS A 366 -28.82 -37.54 62.46
N GLY A 367 -27.67 -37.99 62.95
CA GLY A 367 -26.98 -37.74 64.22
C GLY A 367 -25.81 -38.73 64.34
N SER A 368 -24.77 -38.31 65.04
CA SER A 368 -23.53 -39.04 65.32
C SER A 368 -23.74 -40.50 65.73
N LYS A 369 -23.10 -41.42 65.00
CA LYS A 369 -22.17 -42.43 65.54
C LYS A 369 -21.29 -42.98 64.43
#